data_AF-A0A937CA22-F1
#
_entry.id   AF-A0A937CA22-F1
#
_cell.length_a   1.000
_cell.length_b   1.000
_cell.length_c   1.000
_cell.angle_alpha   90.00
_cell.angle_beta   90.00
_cell.angle_gamma   90.00
#
_symmetry.space_group_name_H-M   'P 1'
#
loop_
_entity.id
_entity.type
_entity.pdbx_description
1 polymer ?
#
loop_
_entity_poly.entity_id
_entity_poly.type
_entity_poly.pdbx_seq_one_letter_code
_entity_poly.pdbx_strand_id
1 'polypeptide(L)'
;MKKITLLALILIATVCTQAKPCGILNKATETNTTQHAKNMDNKVTIKEPEGYYIDENGISGYGDDLKIIFSSVPFNGGDGQMANSFTSASRIYAKLTATKGTLKDVLKIADNDDGIKIYLVLYNEAGEKIKKFVSIAETFALSVAQANSKSITLDILPDPAVFNSGKQSDFWVGAAFAYGHNQYNFTQNGNYKVGLFVTNEKLDDWGKPIYGDDIVFANYFTYSFSAKDAINIVKESQTISDAKNNAVKNAITPLPKQWTEKSSNLVMGFTQAQLIKMYENSFADKMDAHTVVKFHASSSNGGWTVVNNDFGIPTYRYSNQWYTVFIKYANGKTCFYQGFGLRQQYNGGGTYGAAFIDKNDYYMTDCATMK
;
A
#
# COMPACT_ATOMS: atom_id res chain seq x y z
N MET A 1 -16.21 59.51 -10.12
CA MET A 1 -14.95 60.24 -9.87
C MET A 1 -13.86 59.22 -9.55
N LYS A 2 -12.73 59.28 -10.29
CA LYS A 2 -11.39 58.65 -10.08
C LYS A 2 -11.37 57.11 -9.89
N LYS A 3 -11.01 56.27 -10.88
CA LYS A 3 -9.71 56.06 -11.55
C LYS A 3 -8.49 56.23 -10.62
N ILE A 4 -7.86 55.13 -10.21
CA ILE A 4 -6.39 55.00 -10.12
C ILE A 4 -5.98 53.61 -10.62
N THR A 5 -5.19 53.65 -11.68
CA THR A 5 -4.35 52.60 -12.27
C THR A 5 -3.04 52.52 -11.48
N LEU A 6 -2.44 51.34 -11.30
CA LEU A 6 -0.98 51.25 -11.19
C LEU A 6 -0.46 49.93 -11.77
N LEU A 7 0.20 50.07 -12.91
CA LEU A 7 1.20 49.18 -13.48
C LEU A 7 2.55 49.39 -12.77
N ALA A 8 3.32 48.33 -12.53
CA ALA A 8 4.79 48.29 -12.66
C ALA A 8 5.23 46.81 -12.62
N LEU A 9 5.73 46.21 -13.71
CA LEU A 9 7.07 46.28 -14.33
C LEU A 9 8.02 45.16 -13.83
N ILE A 10 8.11 44.11 -14.65
CA ILE A 10 9.31 43.42 -15.17
C ILE A 10 10.56 43.32 -14.28
N LEU A 11 11.03 42.10 -14.01
CA LEU A 11 12.42 41.73 -14.27
C LEU A 11 12.60 40.24 -14.60
N ILE A 12 13.07 40.00 -15.82
CA ILE A 12 13.65 38.76 -16.33
C ILE A 12 15.11 38.72 -15.85
N ALA A 13 15.56 37.59 -15.30
CA ALA A 13 16.99 37.31 -15.18
C ALA A 13 17.26 35.86 -15.59
N THR A 14 17.56 35.72 -16.88
CA THR A 14 18.27 34.60 -17.48
C THR A 14 19.73 34.66 -17.04
N VAL A 15 20.29 33.58 -16.51
CA VAL A 15 21.75 33.41 -16.41
C VAL A 15 22.11 32.07 -17.03
N CYS A 16 22.51 32.13 -18.30
CA CYS A 16 23.44 31.19 -18.90
C CYS A 16 24.86 31.72 -18.61
N THR A 17 25.73 30.91 -18.02
CA THR A 17 27.17 31.02 -18.28
C THR A 17 27.76 29.62 -18.39
N GLN A 18 28.23 29.31 -19.60
CA GLN A 18 29.18 28.23 -19.88
C GLN A 18 30.60 28.78 -19.65
N ALA A 19 31.46 28.02 -18.98
CA ALA A 19 32.91 28.03 -19.23
C ALA A 19 33.55 26.73 -18.71
N LYS A 20 34.02 25.91 -19.66
CA LYS A 20 35.10 24.90 -19.53
C LYS A 20 36.37 25.53 -20.16
N PRO A 21 37.57 24.92 -20.18
CA PRO A 21 38.21 23.94 -19.26
C PRO A 21 39.71 24.28 -18.96
N CYS A 22 40.29 23.64 -17.95
CA CYS A 22 41.72 23.29 -17.83
C CYS A 22 41.74 22.05 -16.92
N GLY A 23 42.26 20.87 -17.27
CA GLY A 23 43.50 20.59 -17.98
C GLY A 23 44.51 20.08 -16.94
N ILE A 24 45.09 18.90 -17.17
CA ILE A 24 46.15 18.19 -16.40
C ILE A 24 45.65 17.00 -15.55
N LEU A 25 45.53 15.82 -16.18
CA LEU A 25 46.51 14.73 -16.04
C LEU A 25 46.16 13.55 -16.97
N ASN A 26 46.87 13.48 -18.09
CA ASN A 26 47.06 12.26 -18.88
C ASN A 26 48.17 11.43 -18.23
N LYS A 27 47.93 10.14 -17.99
CA LYS A 27 48.78 9.00 -18.42
C LYS A 27 48.40 7.72 -17.67
N ALA A 28 47.69 6.84 -18.36
CA ALA A 28 47.89 5.39 -18.32
C ALA A 28 47.16 4.82 -19.54
N THR A 29 47.85 4.90 -20.68
CA THR A 29 47.48 4.32 -21.96
C THR A 29 47.55 2.79 -21.89
N GLU A 30 46.60 2.15 -22.58
CA GLU A 30 46.82 0.94 -23.37
C GLU A 30 47.46 -0.27 -22.70
N THR A 31 46.64 -1.08 -22.03
CA THR A 31 46.72 -2.54 -22.13
C THR A 31 45.43 -3.13 -21.56
N ASN A 32 44.59 -3.77 -22.40
CA ASN A 32 43.63 -4.85 -22.08
C ASN A 32 42.41 -4.94 -23.01
N THR A 33 42.40 -4.25 -24.15
CA THR A 33 41.35 -4.41 -25.19
C THR A 33 41.50 -5.68 -26.05
N THR A 34 42.21 -6.71 -25.58
CA THR A 34 42.42 -7.94 -26.39
C THR A 34 42.51 -9.22 -25.55
N GLN A 35 41.71 -9.33 -24.47
CA GLN A 35 41.60 -10.59 -23.71
C GLN A 35 40.19 -10.98 -23.26
N HIS A 36 39.14 -10.36 -23.82
CA HIS A 36 37.74 -10.78 -23.57
C HIS A 36 37.00 -11.35 -24.80
N ALA A 37 37.68 -11.54 -25.94
CA ALA A 37 37.06 -12.05 -27.17
C ALA A 37 37.37 -13.54 -27.47
N LYS A 38 37.81 -14.33 -26.49
CA LYS A 38 38.22 -15.74 -26.73
C LYS A 38 37.80 -16.73 -25.65
N ASN A 39 36.61 -16.57 -25.07
CA ASN A 39 36.03 -17.61 -24.19
C ASN A 39 34.49 -17.55 -24.09
N MET A 40 33.78 -17.47 -25.22
CA MET A 40 32.32 -17.71 -25.25
C MET A 40 31.90 -18.53 -26.48
N ASP A 41 32.67 -19.58 -26.80
CA ASP A 41 32.29 -20.60 -27.78
C ASP A 41 31.98 -21.95 -27.12
N ASN A 42 31.62 -21.92 -25.83
CA ASN A 42 30.87 -23.02 -25.23
C ASN A 42 29.39 -22.67 -25.34
N LYS A 43 28.70 -23.36 -26.25
CA LYS A 43 27.26 -23.60 -26.16
C LYS A 43 26.97 -24.29 -24.83
N VAL A 44 26.92 -23.51 -23.76
CA VAL A 44 26.19 -23.90 -22.56
C VAL A 44 24.74 -23.80 -22.99
N THR A 45 24.13 -24.95 -23.27
CA THR A 45 22.68 -25.07 -23.26
C THR A 45 22.27 -24.71 -21.84
N ILE A 46 21.90 -23.45 -21.63
CA ILE A 46 21.22 -23.03 -20.41
C ILE A 46 19.93 -23.86 -20.43
N LYS A 47 19.86 -24.88 -19.57
CA LYS A 47 18.57 -25.44 -19.21
C LYS A 47 17.82 -24.30 -18.55
N GLU A 48 16.88 -23.72 -19.29
CA GLU A 48 15.89 -22.82 -18.72
C GLU A 48 15.29 -23.55 -17.50
N PRO A 49 15.18 -22.89 -16.34
CA PRO A 49 14.51 -23.49 -15.20
C PRO A 49 13.09 -23.84 -15.66
N GLU A 50 12.68 -25.08 -15.41
CA GLU A 50 11.36 -25.63 -15.75
C GLU A 50 10.25 -24.77 -15.12
N GLY A 51 9.88 -23.70 -15.82
CA GLY A 51 8.83 -22.78 -15.48
C GLY A 51 7.58 -23.16 -16.28
N TYR A 52 6.54 -23.56 -15.55
CA TYR A 52 5.24 -23.95 -16.06
C TYR A 52 4.78 -23.14 -17.28
N TYR A 53 4.55 -23.86 -18.38
CA TYR A 53 3.90 -23.34 -19.58
C TYR A 53 2.44 -23.00 -19.26
N ILE A 54 2.11 -21.71 -19.32
CA ILE A 54 0.74 -21.31 -19.66
C ILE A 54 0.72 -21.36 -21.18
N ASP A 55 -0.03 -22.30 -21.75
CA ASP A 55 -0.14 -22.37 -23.19
C ASP A 55 -0.77 -21.07 -23.74
N GLU A 56 -0.60 -20.84 -25.03
CA GLU A 56 -1.17 -19.71 -25.76
C GLU A 56 -2.72 -19.59 -25.63
N ASN A 57 -3.37 -20.64 -25.13
CA ASN A 57 -4.80 -20.75 -24.84
C ASN A 57 -5.18 -20.44 -23.37
N GLY A 58 -4.21 -20.26 -22.48
CA GLY A 58 -4.43 -19.79 -21.12
C GLY A 58 -4.86 -20.83 -20.09
N ILE A 59 -4.60 -22.12 -20.30
CA ILE A 59 -5.02 -23.16 -19.34
C ILE A 59 -3.96 -23.33 -18.24
N SER A 60 -4.24 -22.82 -17.04
CA SER A 60 -3.52 -23.16 -15.80
C SER A 60 -3.95 -24.54 -15.28
N GLY A 61 -3.05 -25.29 -14.64
CA GLY A 61 -3.30 -26.63 -14.07
C GLY A 61 -4.38 -26.77 -12.98
N TYR A 62 -5.15 -25.71 -12.69
CA TYR A 62 -6.34 -25.69 -11.84
C TYR A 62 -7.67 -25.73 -12.65
N GLY A 63 -7.57 -26.16 -13.92
CA GLY A 63 -8.35 -25.74 -15.09
C GLY A 63 -9.87 -25.90 -15.15
N ASP A 64 -10.58 -26.32 -14.09
CA ASP A 64 -12.06 -26.36 -14.10
C ASP A 64 -12.71 -25.70 -12.88
N ASP A 65 -11.96 -25.43 -11.81
CA ASP A 65 -12.54 -25.01 -10.53
C ASP A 65 -12.60 -23.47 -10.35
N LEU A 66 -11.96 -22.71 -11.24
CA LEU A 66 -12.00 -21.24 -11.29
C LEU A 66 -12.44 -20.73 -12.66
N LYS A 67 -13.17 -19.61 -12.65
CA LYS A 67 -13.58 -18.86 -13.83
C LYS A 67 -13.35 -17.37 -13.60
N ILE A 68 -12.65 -16.71 -14.52
CA ILE A 68 -12.66 -15.24 -14.62
C ILE A 68 -13.51 -14.85 -15.82
N ILE A 69 -14.43 -13.91 -15.63
CA ILE A 69 -15.13 -13.23 -16.73
C ILE A 69 -14.85 -11.73 -16.65
N PHE A 70 -14.85 -11.06 -17.80
CA PHE A 70 -14.69 -9.62 -17.90
C PHE A 70 -15.97 -8.97 -18.41
N SER A 71 -16.16 -7.70 -18.06
CA SER A 71 -17.37 -6.93 -18.38
C SER A 71 -17.02 -5.46 -18.59
N SER A 72 -17.81 -4.78 -19.43
CA SER A 72 -17.76 -3.32 -19.61
C SER A 72 -18.61 -2.54 -18.59
N VAL A 73 -19.39 -3.26 -17.77
CA VAL A 73 -20.26 -2.72 -16.73
C VAL A 73 -20.01 -3.40 -15.37
N PRO A 74 -20.28 -2.73 -14.23
CA PRO A 74 -20.16 -3.34 -12.91
C PRO A 74 -21.05 -4.58 -12.75
N PHE A 75 -20.59 -5.56 -11.96
CA PHE A 75 -21.35 -6.77 -11.67
C PHE A 75 -22.37 -6.50 -10.54
N ASN A 76 -23.67 -6.61 -10.84
CA ASN A 76 -24.75 -6.45 -9.86
C ASN A 76 -25.39 -7.82 -9.52
N GLY A 77 -24.65 -8.70 -8.84
CA GLY A 77 -25.15 -10.00 -8.35
C GLY A 77 -25.23 -11.14 -9.40
N GLY A 78 -24.98 -10.87 -10.69
CA GLY A 78 -24.94 -11.85 -11.78
C GLY A 78 -23.63 -11.82 -12.58
N ASP A 79 -23.63 -12.42 -13.77
CA ASP A 79 -22.45 -12.44 -14.67
C ASP A 79 -22.38 -11.21 -15.61
N GLY A 80 -23.39 -10.33 -15.60
CA GLY A 80 -23.36 -9.06 -16.32
C GLY A 80 -23.25 -9.19 -17.84
N GLN A 81 -22.87 -8.09 -18.51
CA GLN A 81 -22.55 -8.09 -19.95
C GLN A 81 -21.11 -8.54 -20.14
N MET A 82 -20.91 -9.82 -20.46
CA MET A 82 -19.59 -10.37 -20.69
C MET A 82 -18.95 -9.77 -21.94
N ALA A 83 -17.69 -9.34 -21.82
CA ALA A 83 -16.87 -8.88 -22.92
C ALA A 83 -15.46 -9.44 -22.77
N ASN A 84 -14.77 -9.73 -23.86
CA ASN A 84 -13.38 -10.19 -23.87
C ASN A 84 -12.46 -9.28 -24.70
N SER A 85 -13.00 -8.17 -25.19
CA SER A 85 -12.31 -7.20 -26.02
C SER A 85 -12.72 -5.79 -25.58
N PHE A 86 -11.74 -4.95 -25.35
CA PHE A 86 -11.91 -3.60 -24.80
C PHE A 86 -11.05 -2.61 -25.59
N THR A 87 -11.45 -1.36 -25.59
CA THR A 87 -10.62 -0.24 -26.06
C THR A 87 -10.11 0.56 -24.87
N SER A 88 -9.14 1.45 -25.09
CA SER A 88 -8.70 2.39 -24.05
C SER A 88 -9.76 3.38 -23.57
N ALA A 89 -10.87 3.52 -24.29
CA ALA A 89 -12.04 4.28 -23.83
C ALA A 89 -13.04 3.42 -23.03
N SER A 90 -12.85 2.11 -22.97
CA SER A 90 -13.76 1.19 -22.30
C SER A 90 -13.54 1.18 -20.80
N ARG A 91 -14.62 0.94 -20.05
CA ARG A 91 -14.52 0.51 -18.66
C ARG A 91 -14.28 -0.99 -18.60
N ILE A 92 -13.52 -1.44 -17.61
CA ILE A 92 -13.13 -2.84 -17.50
C ILE A 92 -13.33 -3.30 -16.05
N TYR A 93 -14.16 -4.32 -15.91
CA TYR A 93 -14.47 -5.02 -14.67
C TYR A 93 -14.17 -6.51 -14.86
N ALA A 94 -13.81 -7.20 -13.78
CA ALA A 94 -13.67 -8.65 -13.78
C ALA A 94 -14.41 -9.28 -12.60
N LYS A 95 -14.79 -10.55 -12.75
CA LYS A 95 -15.36 -11.38 -11.68
C LYS A 95 -14.63 -12.70 -11.66
N LEU A 96 -14.02 -13.02 -10.53
CA LEU A 96 -13.43 -14.32 -10.24
C LEU A 96 -14.47 -15.17 -9.51
N THR A 97 -14.73 -16.36 -10.02
CA THR A 97 -15.75 -17.29 -9.48
C THR A 97 -15.16 -18.68 -9.30
N ALA A 98 -15.34 -19.25 -8.11
CA ALA A 98 -15.15 -20.67 -7.86
C ALA A 98 -16.32 -21.46 -8.46
N THR A 99 -16.05 -22.40 -9.35
CA THR A 99 -17.09 -23.24 -9.97
C THR A 99 -17.56 -24.34 -9.02
N LYS A 100 -16.73 -24.73 -8.04
CA LYS A 100 -17.05 -25.63 -6.93
C LYS A 100 -16.56 -25.04 -5.60
N GLY A 101 -17.25 -25.38 -4.50
CA GLY A 101 -16.86 -24.92 -3.17
C GLY A 101 -16.86 -23.40 -3.03
N THR A 102 -16.00 -22.91 -2.15
CA THR A 102 -15.71 -21.49 -1.91
C THR A 102 -14.39 -21.09 -2.57
N LEU A 103 -14.13 -19.78 -2.67
CA LEU A 103 -12.84 -19.27 -3.13
C LEU A 103 -11.68 -19.79 -2.26
N LYS A 104 -11.88 -19.87 -0.94
CA LYS A 104 -10.91 -20.44 -0.01
C LYS A 104 -10.55 -21.87 -0.36
N ASP A 105 -11.53 -22.71 -0.69
CA ASP A 105 -11.31 -24.12 -1.01
C ASP A 105 -10.49 -24.27 -2.29
N VAL A 106 -10.87 -23.53 -3.33
CA VAL A 106 -10.27 -23.67 -4.66
C VAL A 106 -8.88 -23.01 -4.73
N LEU A 107 -8.74 -21.85 -4.10
CA LEU A 107 -7.48 -21.13 -4.00
C LEU A 107 -6.60 -21.65 -2.86
N LYS A 108 -7.03 -22.67 -2.09
CA LYS A 108 -6.27 -23.27 -0.98
C LYS A 108 -5.70 -22.24 0.01
N ILE A 109 -6.48 -21.22 0.34
CA ILE A 109 -6.05 -20.13 1.25
C ILE A 109 -6.05 -20.68 2.68
N ALA A 110 -4.89 -20.66 3.34
CA ALA A 110 -4.80 -21.14 4.72
C ALA A 110 -5.49 -20.16 5.69
N ASP A 111 -5.90 -20.67 6.86
CA ASP A 111 -6.68 -19.92 7.87
C ASP A 111 -5.97 -18.64 8.39
N ASN A 112 -4.64 -18.58 8.23
CA ASN A 112 -3.78 -17.56 8.80
C ASN A 112 -2.99 -16.77 7.73
N ASP A 113 -3.31 -16.95 6.45
CA ASP A 113 -2.51 -16.46 5.32
C ASP A 113 -2.95 -15.07 4.83
N ASP A 114 -2.02 -14.33 4.24
CA ASP A 114 -2.15 -12.91 3.85
C ASP A 114 -3.05 -12.69 2.61
N GLY A 115 -3.67 -13.74 2.07
CA GLY A 115 -4.65 -13.68 0.99
C GLY A 115 -4.11 -14.07 -0.39
N ILE A 116 -4.74 -13.59 -1.46
CA ILE A 116 -4.32 -13.87 -2.84
C ILE A 116 -3.62 -12.67 -3.45
N LYS A 117 -2.71 -12.89 -4.40
CA LYS A 117 -2.12 -11.81 -5.19
C LYS A 117 -2.73 -11.82 -6.59
N ILE A 118 -3.08 -10.64 -7.10
CA ILE A 118 -3.64 -10.48 -8.44
C ILE A 118 -2.79 -9.50 -9.23
N TYR A 119 -2.36 -9.91 -10.42
CA TYR A 119 -1.52 -9.10 -11.32
C TYR A 119 -2.16 -8.96 -12.70
N LEU A 120 -1.83 -7.86 -13.36
CA LEU A 120 -2.10 -7.69 -14.78
C LEU A 120 -0.78 -7.80 -15.55
N VAL A 121 -0.74 -8.58 -16.62
CA VAL A 121 0.44 -8.70 -17.49
C VAL A 121 0.05 -8.31 -18.91
N LEU A 122 0.82 -7.38 -19.47
CA LEU A 122 0.66 -6.89 -20.83
C LEU A 122 1.59 -7.63 -21.78
N TYR A 123 1.02 -8.06 -22.90
CA TYR A 123 1.70 -8.73 -23.99
C TYR A 123 1.51 -7.92 -25.28
N ASN A 124 2.54 -7.88 -26.12
CA ASN A 124 2.45 -7.26 -27.45
C ASN A 124 1.70 -8.18 -28.44
N GLU A 125 1.51 -7.70 -29.67
CA GLU A 125 0.87 -8.48 -30.75
C GLU A 125 1.64 -9.76 -31.11
N ALA A 126 2.95 -9.80 -30.88
CA ALA A 126 3.79 -10.99 -31.07
C ALA A 126 3.69 -12.00 -29.91
N GLY A 127 2.90 -11.71 -28.87
CA GLY A 127 2.75 -12.57 -27.69
C GLY A 127 3.88 -12.43 -26.67
N GLU A 128 4.82 -11.50 -26.89
CA GLU A 128 5.91 -11.25 -25.96
C GLU A 128 5.43 -10.44 -24.77
N LYS A 129 5.85 -10.84 -23.57
CA LYS A 129 5.56 -10.12 -22.33
C LYS A 129 6.27 -8.77 -22.33
N ILE A 130 5.49 -7.69 -22.30
CA ILE A 130 6.00 -6.32 -22.21
C ILE A 130 6.21 -5.94 -20.74
N LYS A 131 5.16 -6.10 -19.92
CA LYS A 131 5.14 -5.55 -18.56
C LYS A 131 4.26 -6.36 -17.62
N LYS A 132 4.76 -6.61 -16.41
CA LYS A 132 3.94 -6.99 -15.25
C LYS A 132 3.52 -5.71 -14.54
N PHE A 133 2.22 -5.43 -14.48
CA PHE A 133 1.62 -4.40 -13.65
C PHE A 133 1.27 -5.03 -12.31
N VAL A 134 2.03 -4.64 -11.30
CA VAL A 134 1.82 -5.04 -9.91
C VAL A 134 1.03 -3.92 -9.25
N SER A 135 -0.16 -4.24 -8.74
CA SER A 135 -0.89 -3.32 -7.86
C SER A 135 0.02 -2.94 -6.68
N ILE A 136 -0.01 -1.67 -6.25
CA ILE A 136 0.76 -1.21 -5.07
C ILE A 136 0.33 -1.96 -3.79
N ALA A 137 -0.88 -2.51 -3.78
CA ALA A 137 -1.25 -3.58 -2.86
C ALA A 137 -0.88 -4.92 -3.52
N GLU A 138 0.32 -5.43 -3.23
CA GLU A 138 0.83 -6.68 -3.78
C GLU A 138 -0.02 -7.90 -3.39
N THR A 139 -0.79 -7.76 -2.30
CA THR A 139 -1.63 -8.81 -1.73
C THR A 139 -3.04 -8.30 -1.46
N PHE A 140 -4.04 -9.03 -1.98
CA PHE A 140 -5.45 -8.86 -1.66
C PHE A 140 -5.80 -9.81 -0.52
N ALA A 141 -5.75 -9.28 0.70
CA ALA A 141 -6.29 -9.98 1.86
C ALA A 141 -7.81 -10.08 1.71
N LEU A 142 -8.31 -11.28 1.40
CA LEU A 142 -9.73 -11.55 1.40
C LEU A 142 -10.24 -11.49 2.83
N SER A 143 -11.32 -10.75 3.07
CA SER A 143 -12.05 -10.90 4.34
C SER A 143 -12.57 -12.34 4.49
N VAL A 144 -12.85 -12.77 5.73
CA VAL A 144 -13.44 -14.09 5.99
C VAL A 144 -14.73 -14.29 5.17
N ALA A 145 -15.54 -13.25 4.98
CA ALA A 145 -16.74 -13.31 4.17
C ALA A 145 -16.43 -13.53 2.67
N GLN A 146 -15.41 -12.87 2.13
CA GLN A 146 -14.99 -13.00 0.74
C GLN A 146 -14.29 -14.33 0.47
N ALA A 147 -13.43 -14.81 1.37
CA ALA A 147 -12.78 -16.11 1.24
C ALA A 147 -13.81 -17.25 1.23
N ASN A 148 -14.84 -17.16 2.08
CA ASN A 148 -15.94 -18.13 2.11
C ASN A 148 -17.02 -17.87 1.05
N SER A 149 -16.86 -16.88 0.17
CA SER A 149 -17.79 -16.62 -0.92
C SER A 149 -17.47 -17.49 -2.14
N LYS A 150 -18.42 -17.57 -3.09
CA LYS A 150 -18.17 -18.19 -4.40
C LYS A 150 -17.49 -17.26 -5.39
N SER A 151 -17.56 -15.95 -5.19
CA SER A 151 -17.06 -14.99 -6.17
C SER A 151 -16.67 -13.66 -5.56
N ILE A 152 -15.69 -13.02 -6.17
CA ILE A 152 -15.30 -11.64 -5.92
C ILE A 152 -15.29 -10.86 -7.23
N THR A 153 -15.49 -9.56 -7.11
CA THR A 153 -15.50 -8.61 -8.22
C THR A 153 -14.27 -7.71 -8.16
N LEU A 154 -13.74 -7.35 -9.33
CA LEU A 154 -12.51 -6.59 -9.48
C LEU A 154 -12.74 -5.41 -10.43
N ASP A 155 -12.31 -4.23 -10.01
CA ASP A 155 -12.24 -3.03 -10.84
C ASP A 155 -10.85 -2.93 -11.50
N ILE A 156 -10.78 -3.00 -12.83
CA ILE A 156 -9.54 -2.89 -13.61
C ILE A 156 -9.39 -1.48 -14.22
N LEU A 157 -10.41 -0.98 -14.91
CA LEU A 157 -10.50 0.41 -15.37
C LEU A 157 -11.94 0.87 -15.15
N PRO A 158 -12.36 1.10 -13.90
CA PRO A 158 -13.75 1.41 -13.58
C PRO A 158 -14.11 2.85 -13.97
N ASP A 159 -15.42 3.13 -14.03
CA ASP A 159 -15.91 4.51 -14.10
C ASP A 159 -15.67 5.22 -12.76
N PRO A 160 -15.03 6.41 -12.73
CA PRO A 160 -14.84 7.18 -11.49
C PRO A 160 -16.13 7.42 -10.70
N ALA A 161 -17.28 7.52 -11.37
CA ALA A 161 -18.58 7.73 -10.71
C ALA A 161 -19.02 6.55 -9.83
N VAL A 162 -18.54 5.33 -10.11
CA VAL A 162 -18.91 4.13 -9.34
C VAL A 162 -18.46 4.25 -7.88
N PHE A 163 -17.31 4.88 -7.63
CA PHE A 163 -16.77 5.07 -6.27
C PHE A 163 -17.61 5.98 -5.38
N ASN A 164 -18.30 6.96 -5.97
CA ASN A 164 -19.19 7.84 -5.20
C ASN A 164 -20.60 7.25 -5.00
N SER A 165 -20.92 6.16 -5.70
CA SER A 165 -22.27 5.58 -5.74
C SER A 165 -22.51 4.40 -4.79
N GLY A 166 -21.48 3.95 -4.08
CA GLY A 166 -21.54 2.76 -3.21
C GLY A 166 -21.59 1.42 -3.95
N LYS A 167 -21.47 1.42 -5.29
CA LYS A 167 -21.44 0.21 -6.14
C LYS A 167 -20.02 -0.30 -6.42
N GLN A 168 -19.11 -0.09 -5.49
CA GLN A 168 -17.71 -0.45 -5.66
C GLN A 168 -17.57 -1.98 -5.72
N SER A 169 -16.63 -2.46 -6.54
CA SER A 169 -16.25 -3.87 -6.50
C SER A 169 -15.54 -4.22 -5.19
N ASP A 170 -15.33 -5.50 -4.95
CA ASP A 170 -14.57 -5.98 -3.79
C ASP A 170 -13.14 -5.43 -3.78
N PHE A 171 -12.52 -5.27 -4.96
CA PHE A 171 -11.13 -4.88 -5.10
C PHE A 171 -10.84 -4.00 -6.31
N TRP A 172 -9.99 -2.99 -6.13
CA TRP A 172 -9.43 -2.22 -7.23
C TRP A 172 -8.01 -2.70 -7.57
N VAL A 173 -7.85 -3.28 -8.75
CA VAL A 173 -6.58 -3.80 -9.30
C VAL A 173 -5.95 -2.81 -10.29
N GLY A 174 -6.75 -1.85 -10.75
CA GLY A 174 -6.51 -1.00 -11.91
C GLY A 174 -5.46 0.10 -11.80
N ALA A 175 -5.07 0.51 -10.59
CA ALA A 175 -4.24 1.70 -10.40
C ALA A 175 -2.92 1.63 -11.19
N ALA A 176 -2.18 0.54 -11.00
CA ALA A 176 -0.90 0.31 -11.66
C ALA A 176 -1.03 0.15 -13.17
N PHE A 177 -2.13 -0.47 -13.63
CA PHE A 177 -2.43 -0.59 -15.05
C PHE A 177 -2.72 0.79 -15.67
N ALA A 178 -3.53 1.62 -15.03
CA ALA A 178 -3.83 2.98 -15.47
C ALA A 178 -2.57 3.86 -15.54
N TYR A 179 -1.75 3.90 -14.48
CA TYR A 179 -0.46 4.63 -14.50
C TYR A 179 0.55 4.04 -15.51
N GLY A 180 0.35 2.78 -15.89
CA GLY A 180 1.09 2.09 -16.93
C GLY A 180 0.82 2.57 -18.36
N HIS A 181 -0.23 3.38 -18.59
CA HIS A 181 -0.58 3.92 -19.91
C HIS A 181 0.39 5.03 -20.33
N ASN A 182 1.59 4.62 -20.74
CA ASN A 182 2.64 5.51 -21.20
C ASN A 182 3.44 4.86 -22.35
N GLN A 183 4.26 5.66 -23.02
CA GLN A 183 5.03 5.25 -24.20
C GLN A 183 6.05 4.12 -23.94
N TYR A 184 6.42 3.85 -22.68
CA TYR A 184 7.34 2.76 -22.34
C TYR A 184 6.67 1.39 -22.38
N ASN A 185 5.37 1.32 -22.00
CA ASN A 185 4.63 0.06 -21.99
C ASN A 185 3.75 -0.10 -23.25
N PHE A 186 3.26 1.01 -23.80
CA PHE A 186 2.48 1.03 -25.04
C PHE A 186 3.23 1.87 -26.07
N THR A 187 4.13 1.23 -26.81
CA THR A 187 5.04 1.89 -27.76
C THR A 187 4.31 2.39 -29.01
N GLN A 188 3.17 1.79 -29.34
CA GLN A 188 2.33 2.17 -30.48
C GLN A 188 0.83 1.97 -30.18
N ASN A 189 -0.03 2.67 -30.92
CA ASN A 189 -1.45 2.34 -30.96
C ASN A 189 -1.61 0.95 -31.58
N GLY A 190 -2.57 0.16 -31.10
CA GLY A 190 -2.76 -1.20 -31.60
C GLY A 190 -3.42 -2.11 -30.60
N ASN A 191 -3.48 -3.39 -30.95
CA ASN A 191 -4.09 -4.39 -30.09
C ASN A 191 -3.04 -5.02 -29.18
N TYR A 192 -3.39 -5.23 -27.93
CA TYR A 192 -2.55 -5.87 -26.94
C TYR A 192 -3.34 -6.99 -26.30
N LYS A 193 -2.65 -8.01 -25.77
CA LYS A 193 -3.28 -9.02 -24.93
C LYS A 193 -2.95 -8.68 -23.48
N VAL A 194 -3.97 -8.64 -22.63
CA VAL A 194 -3.80 -8.40 -21.19
C VAL A 194 -4.28 -9.63 -20.45
N GLY A 195 -3.41 -10.22 -19.63
CA GLY A 195 -3.76 -11.33 -18.76
C GLY A 195 -3.95 -10.86 -17.32
N LEU A 196 -5.01 -11.34 -16.67
CA LEU A 196 -5.23 -11.24 -15.23
C LEU A 196 -4.81 -12.56 -14.58
N PHE A 197 -3.81 -12.48 -13.71
CA PHE A 197 -3.19 -13.63 -13.06
C PHE A 197 -3.56 -13.61 -11.59
N VAL A 198 -4.09 -14.73 -11.11
CA VAL A 198 -4.31 -15.00 -9.69
C VAL A 198 -3.18 -15.90 -9.22
N THR A 199 -2.49 -15.48 -8.17
CA THR A 199 -1.34 -16.20 -7.64
C THR A 199 -1.44 -16.35 -6.14
N ASN A 200 -0.83 -17.40 -5.62
CA ASN A 200 -0.63 -17.60 -4.20
C ASN A 200 0.84 -17.45 -3.84
N GLU A 201 1.10 -17.14 -2.58
CA GLU A 201 2.46 -17.21 -2.05
C GLU A 201 2.97 -18.66 -2.10
N LYS A 202 4.20 -18.83 -2.57
CA LYS A 202 4.89 -20.11 -2.49
C LYS A 202 5.31 -20.35 -1.04
N LEU A 203 4.93 -21.49 -0.48
CA LEU A 203 5.40 -21.93 0.82
C LEU A 203 6.33 -23.14 0.64
N ASP A 204 7.40 -23.21 1.44
CA ASP A 204 8.20 -24.43 1.54
C ASP A 204 7.47 -25.50 2.36
N ASP A 205 8.07 -26.70 2.45
CA ASP A 205 7.52 -27.83 3.22
C ASP A 205 7.33 -27.52 4.71
N TRP A 206 7.91 -26.41 5.20
CA TRP A 206 7.79 -25.92 6.57
C TRP A 206 6.80 -24.76 6.72
N GLY A 207 6.10 -24.39 5.65
CA GLY A 207 5.12 -23.30 5.64
C GLY A 207 5.74 -21.91 5.60
N LYS A 208 7.02 -21.78 5.23
CA LYS A 208 7.70 -20.49 5.11
C LYS A 208 7.57 -19.94 3.69
N PRO A 209 7.29 -18.63 3.51
CA PRO A 209 7.32 -17.98 2.21
C PRO A 209 8.65 -18.20 1.47
N ILE A 210 8.56 -18.71 0.25
CA ILE A 210 9.65 -18.79 -0.73
C ILE A 210 9.49 -17.63 -1.70
N TYR A 211 10.62 -17.10 -2.18
CA TYR A 211 10.61 -16.07 -3.20
C TYR A 211 9.93 -16.55 -4.50
N GLY A 212 8.87 -15.85 -4.90
CA GLY A 212 8.09 -16.12 -6.10
C GLY A 212 6.65 -16.51 -5.77
N ASP A 213 5.76 -16.36 -6.75
CA ASP A 213 4.35 -16.71 -6.61
C ASP A 213 4.01 -17.90 -7.51
N ASP A 214 3.12 -18.78 -7.06
CA ASP A 214 2.53 -19.79 -7.93
C ASP A 214 1.34 -19.19 -8.67
N ILE A 215 1.37 -19.24 -10.00
CA ILE A 215 0.21 -18.87 -10.81
C ILE A 215 -0.84 -19.96 -10.66
N VAL A 216 -1.91 -19.64 -9.93
CA VAL A 216 -3.02 -20.55 -9.68
C VAL A 216 -4.00 -20.50 -10.84
N PHE A 217 -4.24 -19.32 -11.40
CA PHE A 217 -5.18 -19.16 -12.50
C PHE A 217 -4.88 -17.92 -13.34
N ALA A 218 -5.21 -17.96 -14.63
CA ALA A 218 -5.11 -16.79 -15.50
C ALA A 218 -6.26 -16.75 -16.50
N ASN A 219 -6.69 -15.55 -16.87
CA ASN A 219 -7.54 -15.35 -18.05
C ASN A 219 -7.15 -14.05 -18.77
N TYR A 220 -7.54 -13.94 -20.02
CA TYR A 220 -7.06 -12.89 -20.93
C TYR A 220 -8.20 -12.13 -21.59
N PHE A 221 -7.92 -10.87 -21.95
CA PHE A 221 -8.75 -10.08 -22.83
C PHE A 221 -7.89 -9.33 -23.85
N THR A 222 -8.51 -8.97 -24.98
CA THR A 222 -7.91 -8.12 -25.99
C THR A 222 -8.11 -6.65 -25.62
N TYR A 223 -7.06 -5.84 -25.76
CA TYR A 223 -7.06 -4.43 -25.41
C TYR A 223 -6.56 -3.57 -26.57
N SER A 224 -7.44 -2.81 -27.20
CA SER A 224 -7.10 -1.88 -28.27
C SER A 224 -6.71 -0.53 -27.69
N PHE A 225 -5.41 -0.25 -27.65
CA PHE A 225 -4.84 0.95 -27.05
C PHE A 225 -4.78 2.11 -28.03
N SER A 226 -5.17 3.29 -27.55
CA SER A 226 -4.98 4.59 -28.20
C SER A 226 -4.26 5.56 -27.25
N ALA A 227 -3.14 6.12 -27.71
CA ALA A 227 -2.36 7.11 -26.98
C ALA A 227 -3.17 8.38 -26.64
N LYS A 228 -4.26 8.66 -27.38
CA LYS A 228 -5.15 9.79 -27.10
C LYS A 228 -5.89 9.66 -25.76
N ASP A 229 -6.12 8.43 -25.30
CA ASP A 229 -6.90 8.16 -24.08
C ASP A 229 -6.02 8.06 -22.83
N ALA A 230 -4.71 7.84 -23.02
CA ALA A 230 -3.75 7.58 -21.94
C ALA A 230 -3.77 8.66 -20.84
N ILE A 231 -3.78 9.95 -21.21
CA ILE A 231 -3.81 11.06 -20.26
C ILE A 231 -5.10 11.05 -19.43
N ASN A 232 -6.24 10.73 -20.06
CA ASN A 232 -7.53 10.71 -19.37
C ASN A 232 -7.63 9.53 -18.42
N ILE A 233 -7.19 8.33 -18.83
CA ILE A 233 -7.13 7.14 -17.97
C ILE A 233 -6.33 7.43 -16.69
N VAL A 234 -5.17 8.06 -16.81
CA VAL A 234 -4.33 8.40 -15.64
C VAL A 234 -5.03 9.40 -14.72
N LYS A 235 -5.68 10.44 -15.27
CA LYS A 235 -6.43 11.43 -14.48
C LYS A 235 -7.64 10.82 -13.76
N GLU A 236 -8.38 9.96 -14.44
CA GLU A 236 -9.52 9.23 -13.86
C GLU A 236 -9.06 8.31 -12.73
N SER A 237 -7.96 7.57 -12.92
CA SER A 237 -7.33 6.73 -11.89
C SER A 237 -6.90 7.54 -10.65
N GLN A 238 -6.32 8.72 -10.85
CA GLN A 238 -5.99 9.62 -9.75
C GLN A 238 -7.25 10.06 -8.98
N THR A 239 -8.34 10.36 -9.69
CA THR A 239 -9.61 10.77 -9.09
C THR A 239 -10.20 9.64 -8.24
N ILE A 240 -10.14 8.39 -8.72
CA ILE A 240 -10.54 7.19 -7.98
C ILE A 240 -9.67 7.00 -6.74
N SER A 241 -8.35 7.12 -6.88
CA SER A 241 -7.40 7.01 -5.76
C SER A 241 -7.70 8.07 -4.69
N ASP A 242 -7.97 9.31 -5.09
CA ASP A 242 -8.30 10.40 -4.17
C ASP A 242 -9.66 10.17 -3.49
N ALA A 243 -10.67 9.71 -4.23
CA ALA A 243 -11.97 9.36 -3.68
C ALA A 243 -11.86 8.22 -2.65
N LYS A 244 -11.07 7.17 -2.94
CA LYS A 244 -10.81 6.07 -1.99
C LYS A 244 -10.07 6.56 -0.75
N ASN A 245 -9.01 7.35 -0.94
CA ASN A 245 -8.28 7.95 0.17
C ASN A 245 -9.20 8.85 1.02
N ASN A 246 -10.10 9.60 0.39
CA ASN A 246 -11.08 10.43 1.07
C ASN A 246 -12.19 9.61 1.73
N ALA A 247 -12.62 8.49 1.17
CA ALA A 247 -13.56 7.57 1.79
C ALA A 247 -12.95 6.91 3.03
N VAL A 248 -11.69 6.49 2.98
CA VAL A 248 -10.94 6.00 4.15
C VAL A 248 -10.76 7.12 5.18
N LYS A 249 -10.49 8.36 4.75
CA LYS A 249 -10.49 9.55 5.62
C LYS A 249 -11.87 9.92 6.17
N ASN A 250 -12.96 9.61 5.48
CA ASN A 250 -14.32 9.93 5.95
C ASN A 250 -14.91 8.79 6.78
N ALA A 251 -14.41 7.57 6.61
CA ALA A 251 -14.64 6.43 7.50
C ALA A 251 -13.79 6.50 8.78
N ILE A 252 -13.18 7.66 9.06
CA ILE A 252 -12.41 7.89 10.27
C ILE A 252 -13.24 7.58 11.50
N THR A 253 -12.63 6.74 12.33
CA THR A 253 -13.00 6.40 13.70
C THR A 253 -13.54 7.64 14.41
N PRO A 254 -14.71 7.57 15.10
CA PRO A 254 -15.15 8.66 15.96
C PRO A 254 -13.98 9.15 16.80
N LEU A 255 -13.86 10.47 17.00
CA LEU A 255 -12.83 11.03 17.88
C LEU A 255 -12.80 10.18 19.15
N PRO A 256 -11.61 9.69 19.57
CA PRO A 256 -11.52 8.85 20.75
C PRO A 256 -12.14 9.60 21.91
N LYS A 257 -12.87 8.90 22.78
CA LYS A 257 -13.58 9.51 23.92
C LYS A 257 -12.70 10.47 24.74
N GLN A 258 -11.40 10.21 24.82
CA GLN A 258 -10.37 11.03 25.46
C GLN A 258 -10.27 12.46 24.88
N TRP A 259 -10.73 12.67 23.64
CA TRP A 259 -10.81 13.98 23.00
C TRP A 259 -11.88 14.88 23.63
N THR A 260 -13.01 14.32 24.06
CA THR A 260 -14.11 15.07 24.68
C THR A 260 -14.15 14.91 26.19
N GLU A 261 -13.59 13.82 26.72
CA GLU A 261 -13.48 13.58 28.16
C GLU A 261 -12.60 14.63 28.85
N LYS A 262 -13.00 14.97 30.08
CA LYS A 262 -12.20 15.77 31.00
C LYS A 262 -11.06 14.91 31.52
N SER A 263 -9.83 15.40 31.37
CA SER A 263 -8.65 14.73 31.91
C SER A 263 -8.77 14.58 33.43
N SER A 264 -8.43 13.40 33.93
CA SER A 264 -8.27 13.16 35.36
C SER A 264 -7.01 13.86 35.89
N ASN A 265 -6.96 14.04 37.21
CA ASN A 265 -5.75 14.52 37.88
C ASN A 265 -4.60 13.53 37.68
N LEU A 266 -3.39 14.05 37.59
CA LEU A 266 -2.17 13.25 37.59
C LEU A 266 -1.87 12.81 39.02
N VAL A 267 -1.72 11.50 39.21
CA VAL A 267 -1.71 10.87 40.55
C VAL A 267 -0.36 10.30 40.96
N MET A 268 0.69 10.52 40.16
CA MET A 268 2.02 9.91 40.37
C MET A 268 3.16 10.93 40.42
N GLY A 269 2.87 12.19 40.75
CA GLY A 269 3.89 13.23 40.91
C GLY A 269 4.53 13.74 39.61
N PHE A 270 4.14 13.21 38.46
CA PHE A 270 4.51 13.79 37.16
C PHE A 270 3.62 14.98 36.82
N THR A 271 4.23 16.02 36.25
CA THR A 271 3.51 17.08 35.57
C THR A 271 3.19 16.68 34.13
N GLN A 272 2.17 17.30 33.55
CA GLN A 272 1.83 17.10 32.14
C GLN A 272 3.03 17.39 31.21
N ALA A 273 3.80 18.44 31.49
CA ALA A 273 4.97 18.81 30.69
C ALA A 273 6.06 17.73 30.74
N GLN A 274 6.28 17.10 31.90
CA GLN A 274 7.22 15.98 32.02
C GLN A 274 6.78 14.77 31.19
N LEU A 275 5.48 14.45 31.20
CA LEU A 275 4.92 13.33 30.43
C LEU A 275 5.00 13.58 28.91
N ILE A 276 4.67 14.79 28.46
CA ILE A 276 4.80 15.19 27.06
C ILE A 276 6.27 15.10 26.62
N LYS A 277 7.20 15.60 27.43
CA LYS A 277 8.63 15.55 27.09
C LYS A 277 9.18 14.12 27.07
N MET A 278 8.74 13.26 27.99
CA MET A 278 9.07 11.82 27.93
C MET A 278 8.54 11.17 26.66
N TYR A 279 7.33 11.54 26.24
CA TYR A 279 6.75 11.12 24.98
C TYR A 279 7.58 11.57 23.78
N GLU A 280 7.81 12.87 23.63
CA GLU A 280 8.60 13.44 22.53
C GLU A 280 10.00 12.82 22.45
N ASN A 281 10.68 12.64 23.59
CA ASN A 281 12.00 12.01 23.61
C ASN A 281 11.98 10.53 23.19
N SER A 282 10.92 9.79 23.52
CA SER A 282 10.81 8.36 23.19
C SER A 282 10.55 8.10 21.71
N PHE A 283 10.10 9.13 20.97
CA PHE A 283 9.77 9.04 19.55
C PHE A 283 10.46 10.10 18.69
N ALA A 284 11.51 10.77 19.22
CA ALA A 284 12.17 11.88 18.54
C ALA A 284 12.76 11.51 17.17
N ASP A 285 13.13 10.24 16.97
CA ASP A 285 13.64 9.67 15.73
C ASP A 285 12.54 9.34 14.70
N LYS A 286 11.28 9.28 15.14
CA LYS A 286 10.12 8.82 14.35
C LYS A 286 9.09 9.91 14.09
N MET A 287 9.24 11.07 14.71
CA MET A 287 8.28 12.16 14.61
C MET A 287 8.84 13.32 13.79
N ASP A 288 8.15 13.66 12.71
CA ASP A 288 8.30 14.95 12.04
C ASP A 288 7.96 16.11 13.00
N ALA A 289 8.28 17.34 12.59
CA ALA A 289 7.90 18.54 13.32
C ALA A 289 6.39 18.57 13.61
N HIS A 290 6.02 18.69 14.89
CA HIS A 290 4.65 18.58 15.36
C HIS A 290 4.35 19.55 16.51
N THR A 291 3.07 19.71 16.82
CA THR A 291 2.60 20.40 18.01
C THR A 291 1.67 19.49 18.81
N VAL A 292 1.81 19.51 20.13
CA VAL A 292 0.86 18.82 21.03
C VAL A 292 -0.40 19.67 21.17
N VAL A 293 -1.53 19.13 20.75
CA VAL A 293 -2.84 19.80 20.72
C VAL A 293 -3.61 19.54 22.01
N LYS A 294 -3.55 18.32 22.54
CA LYS A 294 -4.23 17.94 23.78
C LYS A 294 -3.44 16.86 24.50
N PHE A 295 -3.51 16.89 25.82
CA PHE A 295 -3.11 15.79 26.68
C PHE A 295 -4.33 15.34 27.50
N HIS A 296 -4.49 14.04 27.66
CA HIS A 296 -5.55 13.45 28.46
C HIS A 296 -5.00 12.34 29.34
N ALA A 297 -5.35 12.35 30.62
CA ALA A 297 -5.09 11.27 31.56
C ALA A 297 -6.40 10.56 31.92
N SER A 298 -6.43 9.24 31.77
CA SER A 298 -7.61 8.43 32.10
C SER A 298 -7.90 8.41 33.60
N SER A 299 -9.16 8.13 33.95
CA SER A 299 -9.52 7.81 35.33
C SER A 299 -8.94 6.45 35.69
N SER A 300 -8.14 6.41 36.76
CA SER A 300 -7.64 5.18 37.34
C SER A 300 -7.39 5.40 38.82
N ASN A 301 -7.41 4.30 39.58
CA ASN A 301 -6.93 4.29 40.96
C ASN A 301 -5.44 4.62 40.92
N GLY A 302 -5.11 5.87 41.25
CA GLY A 302 -3.75 6.38 41.12
C GLY A 302 -2.76 5.54 41.90
N GLY A 303 -1.83 4.93 41.18
CA GLY A 303 -0.86 4.04 41.80
C GLY A 303 -0.03 3.27 40.79
N TRP A 304 0.91 2.50 41.34
CA TRP A 304 1.75 1.57 40.60
C TRP A 304 1.34 0.15 40.92
N THR A 305 1.22 -0.69 39.90
CA THR A 305 1.09 -2.14 40.09
C THR A 305 2.47 -2.79 39.95
N VAL A 306 2.89 -3.52 40.98
CA VAL A 306 4.15 -4.26 40.99
C VAL A 306 3.94 -5.62 40.34
N VAL A 307 4.84 -5.97 39.42
CA VAL A 307 4.90 -7.28 38.78
C VAL A 307 6.06 -8.05 39.39
N ASN A 308 5.77 -9.29 39.79
CA ASN A 308 6.74 -10.22 40.32
C ASN A 308 7.06 -11.30 39.28
N ASN A 309 8.25 -11.89 39.36
CA ASN A 309 8.54 -13.14 38.66
C ASN A 309 7.91 -14.35 39.39
N ASP A 310 8.10 -15.55 38.85
CA ASP A 310 7.56 -16.80 39.40
C ASP A 310 8.05 -17.13 40.82
N PHE A 311 9.14 -16.50 41.26
CA PHE A 311 9.69 -16.63 42.62
C PHE A 311 9.17 -15.56 43.59
N GLY A 312 8.23 -14.72 43.17
CA GLY A 312 7.68 -13.62 43.99
C GLY A 312 8.61 -12.41 44.11
N ILE A 313 9.69 -12.35 43.32
CA ILE A 313 10.64 -11.23 43.35
C ILE A 313 10.14 -10.12 42.41
N PRO A 314 10.03 -8.87 42.88
CA PRO A 314 9.66 -7.74 42.02
C PRO A 314 10.60 -7.59 40.83
N THR A 315 10.03 -7.37 39.65
CA THR A 315 10.78 -7.17 38.39
C THR A 315 10.59 -5.75 37.86
N TYR A 316 9.35 -5.28 37.78
CA TYR A 316 9.03 -3.91 37.40
C TYR A 316 7.70 -3.50 38.01
N ARG A 317 7.37 -2.22 37.90
CA ARG A 317 6.02 -1.72 38.17
C ARG A 317 5.52 -0.87 37.03
N TYR A 318 4.22 -0.90 36.77
CA TYR A 318 3.59 -0.09 35.73
C TYR A 318 2.51 0.83 36.32
N SER A 319 2.31 1.96 35.67
CA SER A 319 1.28 2.91 36.07
C SER A 319 -0.11 2.36 35.79
N ASN A 320 -1.01 2.51 36.76
CA ASN A 320 -2.43 2.21 36.56
C ASN A 320 -3.16 3.29 35.74
N GLN A 321 -2.52 4.45 35.53
CA GLN A 321 -3.07 5.55 34.76
C GLN A 321 -2.59 5.48 33.30
N TRP A 322 -3.54 5.58 32.38
CA TRP A 322 -3.27 5.64 30.96
C TRP A 322 -3.26 7.08 30.47
N TYR A 323 -2.33 7.41 29.59
CA TYR A 323 -2.16 8.75 29.05
C TYR A 323 -2.46 8.76 27.56
N THR A 324 -2.93 9.88 27.04
CA THR A 324 -3.16 10.06 25.61
C THR A 324 -2.65 11.43 25.21
N VAL A 325 -1.73 11.47 24.26
CA VAL A 325 -1.23 12.70 23.64
C VAL A 325 -1.83 12.81 22.25
N PHE A 326 -2.37 13.98 21.94
CA PHE A 326 -2.89 14.35 20.63
C PHE A 326 -1.92 15.34 19.99
N ILE A 327 -1.45 15.03 18.79
CA ILE A 327 -0.50 15.85 18.03
C ILE A 327 -1.05 16.26 16.68
N LYS A 328 -0.53 17.38 16.19
CA LYS A 328 -0.75 17.88 14.83
C LYS A 328 0.61 18.09 14.17
N TYR A 329 0.85 17.45 13.03
CA TYR A 329 2.09 17.65 12.30
C TYR A 329 2.09 18.98 11.54
N ALA A 330 3.29 19.55 11.34
CA ALA A 330 3.50 20.85 10.70
C ALA A 330 3.00 20.89 9.24
N ASN A 331 2.92 19.75 8.56
CA ASN A 331 2.34 19.64 7.22
C ASN A 331 0.82 19.89 7.17
N GLY A 332 0.17 20.03 8.33
CA GLY A 332 -1.24 20.39 8.48
C GLY A 332 -2.24 19.33 8.05
N LYS A 333 -1.78 18.19 7.54
CA LYS A 333 -2.60 17.17 6.87
C LYS A 333 -2.93 15.98 7.75
N THR A 334 -2.26 15.79 8.89
CA THR A 334 -2.45 14.60 9.70
C THR A 334 -2.31 14.88 11.19
N CYS A 335 -3.31 14.44 11.94
CA CYS A 335 -3.33 14.52 13.40
C CYS A 335 -3.32 13.10 13.94
N PHE A 336 -2.62 12.92 15.06
CA PHE A 336 -2.41 11.60 15.63
C PHE A 336 -2.73 11.64 17.10
N TYR A 337 -3.18 10.51 17.62
CA TYR A 337 -3.24 10.35 19.05
C TYR A 337 -2.63 9.02 19.44
N GLN A 338 -1.89 9.05 20.53
CA GLN A 338 -1.18 7.88 21.02
C GLN A 338 -1.49 7.68 22.50
N GLY A 339 -1.98 6.48 22.80
CA GLY A 339 -2.17 6.01 24.16
C GLY A 339 -0.86 5.46 24.71
N PHE A 340 -0.49 5.81 25.93
CA PHE A 340 0.70 5.24 26.57
C PHE A 340 0.56 5.02 28.07
N GLY A 341 1.31 4.03 28.56
CA GLY A 341 1.51 3.74 29.97
C GLY A 341 2.98 3.88 30.37
N LEU A 342 3.22 4.10 31.67
CA LEU A 342 4.58 4.21 32.22
C LEU A 342 5.00 2.91 32.91
N ARG A 343 6.30 2.59 32.84
CA ARG A 343 6.94 1.50 33.58
C ARG A 343 8.19 2.00 34.30
N GLN A 344 8.53 1.36 35.42
CA GLN A 344 9.82 1.50 36.10
C GLN A 344 10.40 0.10 36.38
N GLN A 345 11.67 -0.10 36.08
CA GLN A 345 12.38 -1.34 36.43
C GLN A 345 12.70 -1.37 37.93
N TYR A 346 12.66 -2.56 38.52
CA TYR A 346 13.08 -2.77 39.90
C TYR A 346 14.61 -2.78 39.99
N ASN A 347 15.18 -1.97 40.89
CA ASN A 347 16.62 -1.84 41.07
C ASN A 347 17.16 -2.61 42.28
N GLY A 348 16.30 -3.33 43.02
CA GLY A 348 16.66 -3.96 44.29
C GLY A 348 16.40 -3.06 45.50
N GLY A 349 16.42 -3.65 46.71
CA GLY A 349 16.31 -2.91 47.98
C GLY A 349 15.00 -2.14 48.17
N GLY A 350 13.94 -2.52 47.45
CA GLY A 350 12.65 -1.81 47.48
C GLY A 350 12.60 -0.57 46.57
N THR A 351 13.63 -0.33 45.74
CA THR A 351 13.75 0.85 44.91
C THR A 351 13.45 0.57 43.43
N TYR A 352 13.03 1.61 42.71
CA TYR A 352 12.69 1.56 41.29
C TYR A 352 13.43 2.64 40.51
N GLY A 353 13.81 2.32 39.28
CA GLY A 353 14.51 3.25 38.37
C GLY A 353 13.63 4.36 37.81
N ALA A 354 14.18 5.12 36.86
CA ALA A 354 13.43 6.15 36.15
C ALA A 354 12.23 5.56 35.38
N ALA A 355 11.15 6.34 35.29
CA ALA A 355 9.99 5.95 34.50
C ALA A 355 10.25 6.13 33.00
N PHE A 356 9.76 5.19 32.19
CA PHE A 356 9.81 5.24 30.73
C PHE A 356 8.48 4.74 30.14
N ILE A 357 8.26 5.02 28.85
CA ILE A 357 7.06 4.58 28.12
C ILE A 357 7.21 3.11 27.72
N ASP A 358 6.22 2.28 28.06
CA ASP A 358 6.29 0.82 27.92
C ASP A 358 5.23 0.21 27.00
N LYS A 359 4.04 0.81 26.92
CA LYS A 359 2.98 0.40 26.00
C LYS A 359 2.54 1.57 25.15
N ASN A 360 2.28 1.30 23.87
CA ASN A 360 1.84 2.29 22.91
C ASN A 360 0.71 1.73 22.05
N ASP A 361 -0.43 2.39 22.08
CA ASP A 361 -1.48 2.20 21.08
C ASP A 361 -1.47 3.39 20.15
N TYR A 362 -1.35 3.12 18.84
CA TYR A 362 -1.21 4.15 17.81
C TYR A 362 -2.47 4.27 16.98
N TYR A 363 -2.96 5.50 16.81
CA TYR A 363 -4.14 5.78 16.01
C TYR A 363 -3.97 7.07 15.19
N MET A 364 -4.40 7.01 13.92
CA MET A 364 -4.39 8.14 12.99
C MET A 364 -5.80 8.75 12.87
N THR A 365 -5.91 10.08 12.82
CA THR A 365 -7.19 10.79 12.59
C THR A 365 -7.00 12.06 11.75
N ASP A 366 -8.10 12.61 11.22
CA ASP A 366 -8.08 13.82 10.39
C ASP A 366 -8.17 15.05 11.30
N CYS A 367 -7.22 15.98 11.11
CA CYS A 367 -7.20 17.27 11.80
C CYS A 367 -8.47 18.10 11.63
N ALA A 368 -9.23 17.93 10.54
CA ALA A 368 -10.49 18.62 10.33
C ALA A 368 -11.58 18.18 11.33
N THR A 369 -11.49 16.96 11.86
CA THR A 369 -12.42 16.41 12.86
C THR A 369 -12.07 16.82 14.30
N MET A 370 -10.83 17.23 14.54
CA MET A 370 -10.33 17.71 15.84
C MET A 370 -10.56 19.21 16.06
N LYS A 371 -11.56 19.81 15.40
CA LYS A 371 -11.88 21.23 15.51
C LYS A 371 -12.84 21.54 16.64
#